data_AF-A0A396BS03-F1
#
_entry.id   AF-A0A396BS03-F1
#
_cell.length_a   1.000
_cell.length_b   1.000
_cell.length_c   1.000
_cell.angle_alpha   90.00
_cell.angle_beta   90.00
_cell.angle_gamma   90.00
#
_symmetry.space_group_name_H-M   'P 1'
#
loop_
_entity.id
_entity.type
_entity.pdbx_description
1 polymer ?
#
loop_
_entity_poly.entity_id
_entity_poly.type
_entity_poly.pdbx_seq_one_letter_code
_entity_poly.pdbx_strand_id
1 'polypeptide(L)' 'MNYLESEISALYASAHELCYLGMDGRPIYSDQFTRLNRDVFSQANALYDKRGNSHEEEARLCLSLLMGYNATLYNNGDKE' A
#
# COMPACT_ATOMS: atom_id res chain seq x y z
N MET A 1 11.85 15.10 4.25
CA MET A 1 11.08 14.08 3.52
C MET A 1 10.37 14.80 2.40
N ASN A 2 10.61 14.41 1.15
CA ASN A 2 9.87 14.99 0.03
C ASN A 2 8.43 14.42 0.00
N TYR A 3 7.56 14.99 -0.82
CA TYR A 3 6.16 14.55 -0.90
C TYR A 3 6.04 13.07 -1.30
N LEU A 4 6.81 12.63 -2.31
CA LEU A 4 6.80 11.26 -2.81
C LEU A 4 7.26 10.24 -1.75
N GLU A 5 8.33 10.50 -1.01
CA GLU A 5 8.78 9.65 0.09
C GLU A 5 7.70 9.48 1.16
N SER A 6 6.91 10.53 1.39
CA SER A 6 5.81 10.50 2.37
C SER A 6 4.66 9.62 1.87
N GLU A 7 4.32 9.70 0.59
CA GLU A 7 3.32 8.82 -0.05
C GLU A 7 3.79 7.35 -0.09
N ILE A 8 5.06 7.10 -0.43
CA ILE A 8 5.66 5.75 -0.44
C ILE A 8 5.61 5.13 0.96
N SER A 9 5.95 5.92 1.99
CA SER A 9 5.93 5.47 3.38
C SER A 9 4.50 5.20 3.87
N ALA A 10 3.54 6.03 3.45
CA ALA A 10 2.13 5.82 3.75
C ALA A 10 1.59 4.52 3.14
N LEU A 11 1.87 4.27 1.86
CA LEU A 11 1.48 3.02 1.19
C LEU A 11 2.11 1.81 1.91
N TYR A 12 3.40 1.87 2.21
CA TYR A 12 4.08 0.78 2.93
C TYR A 12 3.40 0.49 4.28
N ALA A 13 3.13 1.54 5.07
CA ALA A 13 2.52 1.41 6.38
C ALA A 13 1.11 0.81 6.30
N SER A 14 0.26 1.31 5.40
CA SER A 14 -1.11 0.81 5.22
C SER A 14 -1.13 -0.62 4.66
N ALA A 15 -0.25 -0.96 3.72
CA ALA A 15 -0.11 -2.31 3.19
C ALA A 15 0.37 -3.29 4.28
N HIS A 16 1.33 -2.87 5.10
CA HIS A 16 1.80 -3.66 6.23
C HIS A 16 0.69 -3.85 7.28
N GLU A 17 -0.06 -2.80 7.64
CA GLU A 17 -1.22 -2.93 8.54
C GLU A 17 -2.22 -3.95 8.00
N LEU A 18 -2.52 -3.89 6.70
CA LEU A 18 -3.47 -4.79 6.07
C LEU A 18 -2.99 -6.25 6.07
N CYS A 19 -1.72 -6.50 5.77
CA CYS A 19 -1.13 -7.85 5.78
C CYS A 19 -1.15 -8.51 7.17
N TYR A 20 -1.01 -7.72 8.23
CA TYR A 20 -0.93 -8.21 9.61
C TYR A 20 -2.19 -7.95 10.43
N LEU A 21 -3.29 -7.54 9.77
CA LEU A 21 -4.53 -7.21 10.45
C LEU A 21 -5.07 -8.44 11.20
N GLY A 22 -5.41 -8.26 12.48
CA GLY A 22 -5.92 -9.33 13.36
C GLY A 22 -4.85 -10.20 14.02
N MET A 23 -3.56 -10.01 13.70
CA MET A 23 -2.47 -10.73 14.37
C MET A 23 -2.28 -10.30 15.83
N ASP A 24 -2.81 -9.14 16.23
CA ASP A 24 -2.77 -8.60 17.59
C ASP A 24 -3.93 -9.09 18.48
N GLY A 25 -4.80 -9.96 17.95
CA GLY A 25 -5.95 -10.52 18.67
C GLY A 25 -7.14 -9.57 18.83
N ARG A 26 -7.10 -8.37 18.21
CA ARG A 26 -8.24 -7.44 18.24
C ARG A 26 -9.32 -7.84 17.22
N PRO A 27 -10.60 -7.54 17.48
CA PRO A 27 -11.65 -7.75 16.51
C PRO A 27 -11.40 -6.99 15.21
N ILE A 28 -11.65 -7.64 14.08
CA ILE A 28 -11.62 -7.00 12.76
C ILE A 28 -13.03 -6.50 12.46
N TYR A 29 -13.19 -5.17 12.38
CA TYR A 29 -14.43 -4.55 11.93
C TYR A 29 -14.48 -4.50 10.41
N SER A 30 -15.60 -4.93 9.82
CA SER A 30 -15.73 -5.10 8.37
C SER A 30 -15.65 -3.79 7.60
N ASP A 31 -16.16 -2.70 8.16
CA ASP A 31 -16.06 -1.35 7.60
C ASP A 31 -14.61 -0.85 7.58
N GLN A 32 -13.88 -1.04 8.68
CA GLN A 32 -12.44 -0.70 8.74
C GLN A 32 -11.63 -1.55 7.77
N PHE A 33 -11.87 -2.86 7.71
CA PHE A 33 -11.19 -3.76 6.78
C PHE A 33 -11.43 -3.38 5.32
N THR A 34 -12.69 -3.09 4.97
CA THR A 34 -13.06 -2.69 3.61
C THR A 34 -12.43 -1.35 3.24
N ARG A 35 -12.42 -0.39 4.17
CA ARG A 35 -11.78 0.92 3.97
C ARG A 35 -10.27 0.77 3.77
N LEU A 36 -9.58 0.02 4.63
CA LEU A 36 -8.13 -0.19 4.53
C LEU A 36 -7.74 -0.87 3.21
N ASN A 37 -8.48 -1.88 2.76
CA ASN A 37 -8.27 -2.49 1.44
C ASN A 37 -8.39 -1.46 0.29
N ARG A 38 -9.41 -0.60 0.35
CA ARG A 38 -9.65 0.42 -0.67
C ARG A 38 -8.56 1.49 -0.66
N ASP A 39 -8.14 1.92 0.52
CA ASP A 39 -7.12 2.96 0.70
C ASP A 39 -5.76 2.46 0.16
N VAL A 40 -5.35 1.24 0.52
CA VAL A 40 -4.12 0.61 -0.01
C VAL A 40 -4.16 0.51 -1.54
N PHE A 41 -5.29 0.08 -2.11
CA PHE A 41 -5.44 0.00 -3.57
C PHE A 41 -5.36 1.39 -4.23
N SER A 42 -6.03 2.39 -3.66
CA SER A 42 -6.02 3.76 -4.15
C SER A 42 -4.62 4.38 -4.10
N GLN A 43 -3.90 4.18 -2.99
CA GLN A 43 -2.52 4.66 -2.83
C GLN A 43 -1.57 3.98 -3.82
N ALA A 44 -1.69 2.65 -4.01
CA ALA A 44 -0.87 1.92 -4.98
C ALA A 44 -1.08 2.43 -6.40
N ASN A 45 -2.33 2.62 -6.84
CA ASN A 45 -2.63 3.17 -8.16
C ASN A 45 -2.11 4.60 -8.34
N ALA A 46 -2.19 5.45 -7.30
CA ALA A 46 -1.67 6.81 -7.36
C ALA A 46 -0.13 6.88 -7.53
N LEU A 47 0.56 5.85 -7.04
CA LEU A 47 2.02 5.72 -7.08
C LEU A 47 2.55 4.92 -8.27
N TYR A 48 1.71 4.15 -8.97
CA TYR A 48 2.14 3.20 -10.00
C TYR A 48 2.98 3.84 -11.13
N ASP A 49 2.56 5.00 -11.62
CA ASP A 49 3.26 5.72 -12.70
C ASP A 49 4.39 6.64 -12.21
N LYS A 50 4.67 6.67 -10.90
CA LYS A 50 5.72 7.51 -10.33
C LYS A 50 7.09 6.87 -10.49
N ARG A 51 8.13 7.69 -10.37
CA ARG A 51 9.53 7.29 -10.33
C ARG A 51 10.26 8.01 -9.20
N GLY A 52 11.10 7.30 -8.48
CA GLY A 52 12.04 7.85 -7.52
C GLY A 52 13.16 8.63 -8.21
N ASN A 53 13.64 9.66 -7.53
CA ASN A 53 14.74 10.52 -7.95
C ASN A 53 16.12 9.89 -7.65
N SER A 54 16.14 8.81 -6.87
CA SER A 54 17.33 8.03 -6.54
C SER A 54 17.02 6.53 -6.61
N HIS A 55 18.04 5.70 -6.74
CA HIS A 55 17.87 4.24 -6.69
C HIS A 55 17.23 3.77 -5.38
N GLU A 56 17.51 4.45 -4.27
CA GLU A 56 16.95 4.11 -2.96
C GLU A 56 15.46 4.47 -2.88
N GLU A 57 15.07 5.63 -3.42
CA GLU A 57 13.67 6.05 -3.49
C GLU A 57 12.86 5.15 -4.45
N GLU A 58 13.42 4.80 -5.61
CA GLU A 58 12.79 3.85 -6.55
C GLU A 58 12.64 2.46 -5.93
N ALA A 59 13.66 1.96 -5.22
CA ALA A 59 13.59 0.66 -4.54
C ALA A 59 12.48 0.64 -3.47
N ARG A 60 12.34 1.72 -2.69
CA ARG A 60 11.24 1.86 -1.73
C ARG A 60 9.88 1.92 -2.43
N LEU A 61 9.78 2.68 -3.52
CA LEU A 61 8.55 2.77 -4.32
C LEU A 61 8.12 1.38 -4.82
N CYS A 62 9.04 0.63 -5.46
CA CYS A 62 8.79 -0.71 -5.95
C CYS A 62 8.36 -1.68 -4.84
N LEU A 63 9.04 -1.65 -3.69
CA LEU A 63 8.69 -2.49 -2.54
C LEU A 63 7.29 -2.16 -2.02
N SER A 64 6.95 -0.87 -1.84
CA SER A 64 5.63 -0.44 -1.39
C SER A 64 4.53 -0.83 -2.37
N LEU A 65 4.77 -0.70 -3.68
CA LEU A 65 3.82 -1.13 -4.72
C LEU A 65 3.60 -2.65 -4.68
N LEU A 66 4.68 -3.43 -4.60
CA LEU A 66 4.60 -4.90 -4.52
C LEU A 66 3.82 -5.34 -3.27
N MET A 67 4.10 -4.73 -2.11
CA MET A 67 3.35 -5.03 -0.89
C MET A 67 1.90 -4.58 -1.00
N GLY A 68 1.63 -3.38 -1.50
CA GLY A 68 0.29 -2.82 -1.62
C GLY A 68 -0.64 -3.67 -2.49
N TYR A 69 -0.18 -4.05 -3.68
CA TYR A 69 -0.98 -4.88 -4.59
C TYR A 69 -1.18 -6.31 -4.10
N ASN A 70 -0.20 -6.88 -3.39
CA ASN A 70 -0.36 -8.19 -2.75
C ASN A 70 -1.30 -8.14 -1.53
N ALA A 71 -1.27 -7.05 -0.76
CA ALA A 71 -2.08 -6.91 0.45
C ALA A 71 -3.56 -6.69 0.15
N THR A 72 -3.87 -5.87 -0.86
CA THR A 72 -5.26 -5.50 -1.16
C THR A 72 -5.99 -6.59 -1.96
N LEU A 73 -7.24 -6.84 -1.56
CA LEU A 73 -8.17 -7.73 -2.27
C LEU A 73 -8.70 -7.12 -3.57
N TYR A 74 -8.61 -5.80 -3.74
CA TYR A 74 -9.10 -5.14 -4.94
C TYR A 74 -8.17 -5.42 -6.14
N ASN A 75 -8.80 -5.61 -7.30
CA ASN A 75 -8.13 -5.78 -8.58
C ASN A 75 -9.06 -5.20 -9.66
N ASN A 76 -8.54 -4.29 -10.48
CA ASN A 76 -9.25 -3.69 -11.63
C ASN A 76 -9.09 -4.50 -12.93
N GLY A 77 -8.40 -5.65 -12.89
CA GLY A 77 -8.11 -6.52 -14.03
C GLY A 77 -6.68 -6.42 -14.56
N ASP A 78 -5.85 -5.54 -13.99
CA ASP A 78 -4.48 -5.23 -14.46
C ASP A 78 -3.44 -5.27 -13.33
N LYS A 79 -3.75 -5.99 -12.24
CA LYS A 79 -2.85 -6.11 -11.10
C LYS A 79 -1.71 -7.13 -11.31
N GLU A 80 -1.90 -8.06 -12.24
CA GLU A 80 -0.97 -9.16 -12.58
C GLU A 80 -0.23 -8.86 -13.88
#